data_AF-A0AAJ7WM07-F1
#
_entry.id   AF-A0AAJ7WM07-F1
#
_cell.length_a   1.000
_cell.length_b   1.000
_cell.length_c   1.000
_cell.angle_alpha   90.00
_cell.angle_beta   90.00
_cell.angle_gamma   90.00
#
_symmetry.space_group_name_H-M   'P 1'
#
loop_
_entity.id
_entity.type
_entity.pdbx_description
1 polymer ?
#
loop_
_entity_poly.entity_id
_entity_poly.type
_entity_poly.pdbx_seq_one_letter_code
_entity_poly.pdbx_strand_id
1 'polypeptide(L)'
;MKRDYSGLCVSPEDCSCKHGDQTFASGEVTVRGCTTCECLGGLFSCVSDGCPKVCASVGQREFLQFDGQWKIFDASDCSINLAELEVSDGGVEGPVVVVVVVSVRAVRCGSLEATFCSKVVSIELESGSLQLDDSEGHVTLHDVDESSFPEYH
;
A
#
# COMPACT_ATOMS: atom_id res chain seq x y z
N MET A 1 24.21 0.33 36.94
CA MET A 1 23.02 -0.56 36.98
C MET A 1 21.77 0.29 36.93
N LYS A 2 20.74 -0.16 36.21
CA LYS A 2 19.40 0.45 36.13
C LYS A 2 18.35 -0.61 36.43
N ARG A 3 17.22 -0.22 37.00
CA ARG A 3 16.08 -1.13 37.17
C ARG A 3 15.38 -1.30 35.81
N ASP A 4 15.23 -2.53 35.34
CA ASP A 4 14.52 -2.86 34.10
C ASP A 4 12.99 -2.96 34.33
N TYR A 5 12.23 -3.32 33.29
CA TYR A 5 10.77 -3.48 33.38
C TYR A 5 10.32 -4.78 34.06
N SER A 6 11.24 -5.72 34.32
CA SER A 6 10.98 -6.91 35.16
C SER A 6 11.17 -6.62 36.66
N GLY A 7 11.77 -5.48 37.00
CA GLY A 7 12.00 -5.03 38.38
C GLY A 7 13.41 -5.34 38.89
N LEU A 8 14.29 -5.87 38.04
CA LEU A 8 15.67 -6.25 38.36
C LEU A 8 16.64 -5.11 38.08
N CYS A 9 17.69 -4.98 38.89
CA CYS A 9 18.78 -4.04 38.63
C CYS A 9 19.83 -4.69 37.72
N VAL A 10 19.92 -4.25 36.47
CA VAL A 10 20.78 -4.83 35.42
C VAL A 10 21.71 -3.79 34.80
N SER A 11 22.62 -4.21 33.91
CA SER A 11 23.42 -3.29 33.09
C SER A 11 22.53 -2.54 32.08
N PRO A 12 22.96 -1.40 31.52
CA PRO A 12 22.20 -0.73 30.47
C PRO A 12 21.96 -1.62 29.24
N GLU A 13 22.94 -2.43 28.82
CA GLU A 13 22.79 -3.37 27.69
C GLU A 13 21.79 -4.51 27.95
N ASP A 14 21.59 -4.91 29.21
CA ASP A 14 20.69 -6.00 29.61
C ASP A 14 19.26 -5.54 29.97
N CYS A 15 18.93 -4.26 29.77
CA CYS A 15 17.59 -3.76 30.06
C CYS A 15 16.53 -4.43 29.17
N SER A 16 15.50 -5.03 29.79
CA SER A 16 14.29 -5.51 29.13
C SER A 16 13.55 -4.37 28.41
N CYS A 17 12.75 -4.68 27.39
CA CYS A 17 11.85 -3.74 26.71
C CYS A 17 10.40 -3.98 27.12
N LYS A 18 9.55 -2.96 27.01
CA LYS A 18 8.11 -3.07 27.28
C LYS A 18 7.29 -2.55 26.10
N HIS A 19 6.32 -3.33 25.66
CA HIS A 19 5.35 -2.93 24.64
C HIS A 19 3.93 -3.30 25.09
N GLY A 20 3.08 -2.30 25.33
CA GLY A 20 1.79 -2.52 25.99
C GLY A 20 1.99 -3.16 27.37
N ASP A 21 1.31 -4.28 27.61
CA ASP A 21 1.41 -5.04 28.85
C ASP A 21 2.46 -6.17 28.82
N GLN A 22 3.17 -6.33 27.70
CA GLN A 22 4.19 -7.37 27.53
C GLN A 22 5.59 -6.82 27.77
N THR A 23 6.42 -7.59 28.48
CA THR A 23 7.85 -7.31 28.73
C THR A 23 8.70 -8.36 28.01
N PHE A 24 9.74 -7.90 27.33
CA PHE A 24 10.65 -8.70 26.50
C PHE A 24 12.06 -8.59 27.05
N ALA A 25 12.79 -9.71 27.15
CA ALA A 25 14.17 -9.72 27.59
C ALA A 25 15.11 -9.06 26.56
N SER A 26 16.29 -8.60 27.00
CA SER A 26 17.31 -8.14 26.06
C SER A 26 17.75 -9.29 25.13
N GLY A 27 17.85 -9.02 23.83
CA GLY A 27 18.05 -10.00 22.76
C GLY A 27 16.79 -10.76 22.31
N GLU A 28 15.63 -10.52 22.94
CA GLU A 28 14.40 -11.19 22.54
C GLU A 28 13.85 -10.61 21.23
N VAL A 29 13.51 -11.50 20.30
CA VAL A 29 12.97 -11.16 18.97
C VAL A 29 11.48 -11.45 18.92
N THR A 30 10.71 -10.48 18.44
CA THR A 30 9.28 -10.60 18.19
C THR A 30 8.92 -10.20 16.76
N VAL A 31 7.92 -10.85 16.19
CA VAL A 31 7.44 -10.60 14.83
C VAL A 31 6.01 -10.09 14.89
N ARG A 32 5.74 -8.98 14.20
CA ARG A 32 4.43 -8.32 14.14
C ARG A 32 4.09 -8.02 12.69
N GLY A 33 3.21 -8.84 12.11
CA GLY A 33 2.98 -8.82 10.67
C GLY A 33 4.27 -9.15 9.91
N CYS A 34 4.74 -8.21 9.11
CA CYS A 34 5.99 -8.28 8.33
C CYS A 34 7.17 -7.54 8.99
N THR A 35 6.99 -7.04 10.22
CA THR A 35 8.04 -6.35 10.97
C THR A 35 8.65 -7.26 12.02
N THR A 36 9.97 -7.39 12.02
CA THR A 36 10.75 -8.10 13.05
C THR A 36 11.41 -7.08 13.96
N CYS A 37 11.23 -7.22 15.27
CA CYS A 37 11.82 -6.34 16.27
C CYS A 37 12.65 -7.14 17.27
N GLU A 38 13.84 -6.64 17.59
CA GLU A 38 14.71 -7.16 18.64
C GLU A 38 14.79 -6.15 19.78
N CYS A 39 14.66 -6.61 21.03
CA CYS A 39 14.87 -5.78 22.19
C CYS A 39 16.36 -5.64 22.49
N LEU A 40 16.90 -4.42 22.43
CA LEU A 40 18.31 -4.12 22.71
C LEU A 40 18.41 -2.96 23.70
N GLY A 41 18.92 -3.24 24.90
CA GLY A 41 19.18 -2.21 25.92
C GLY A 41 17.95 -1.37 26.30
N GLY A 42 16.78 -2.00 26.35
CA GLY A 42 15.50 -1.35 26.70
C GLY A 42 14.77 -0.66 25.55
N LEU A 43 15.28 -0.75 24.32
CA LEU A 43 14.65 -0.21 23.11
C LEU A 43 14.40 -1.32 22.08
N PHE A 44 13.35 -1.19 21.27
CA PHE A 44 13.14 -2.08 20.13
C PHE A 44 13.89 -1.57 18.90
N SER A 45 14.73 -2.42 18.33
CA SER A 45 15.29 -2.26 16.99
C SER A 45 14.45 -3.07 16.00
N CYS A 46 13.71 -2.39 15.12
CA CYS A 46 12.76 -3.03 14.22
C CYS A 46 13.17 -2.90 12.76
N VAL A 47 13.00 -3.99 12.00
CA VAL A 47 13.19 -4.07 10.56
C VAL A 47 11.88 -4.53 9.92
N SER A 48 11.37 -3.74 8.97
CA SER A 48 10.13 -4.00 8.23
C SER A 48 10.45 -4.37 6.79
N ASP A 49 11.16 -5.49 6.62
CA ASP A 49 11.55 -5.98 5.30
C ASP A 49 10.40 -6.75 4.63
N GLY A 50 10.19 -6.54 3.34
CA GLY A 50 9.11 -7.18 2.58
C GLY A 50 7.68 -6.80 2.98
N CYS A 51 7.49 -5.77 3.81
CA CYS A 51 6.15 -5.29 4.13
C CYS A 51 5.46 -4.70 2.89
N PRO A 52 4.23 -5.15 2.56
CA PRO A 52 3.49 -4.57 1.45
C PRO A 52 3.26 -3.08 1.73
N LYS A 53 3.54 -2.26 0.71
CA LYS A 53 3.20 -0.84 0.72
C LYS A 53 1.84 -0.68 0.05
N VAL A 54 1.02 0.19 0.60
CA VAL A 54 -0.34 0.43 0.11
C VAL A 54 -0.44 1.88 -0.35
N CYS A 55 -0.87 2.08 -1.58
CA CYS A 55 -1.42 3.35 -2.02
C CYS A 55 -2.96 3.28 -1.96
N ALA A 56 -3.63 4.41 -1.79
CA ALA A 56 -5.08 4.46 -1.80
C ALA A 56 -5.58 5.73 -2.48
N SER A 57 -6.78 5.66 -3.02
CA SER A 57 -7.47 6.84 -3.54
C SER A 57 -8.87 6.88 -2.91
N VAL A 58 -9.06 7.80 -1.99
CA VAL A 58 -10.26 7.94 -1.14
C VAL A 58 -11.07 9.14 -1.64
N GLY A 59 -12.39 8.99 -1.72
CA GLY A 59 -13.24 10.02 -2.30
C GLY A 59 -12.82 10.35 -3.74
N GLN A 60 -12.85 11.63 -4.09
CA GLN A 60 -12.56 12.11 -5.45
C GLN A 60 -11.20 12.77 -5.61
N ARG A 61 -10.52 13.09 -4.51
CA ARG A 61 -9.32 13.95 -4.57
C ARG A 61 -8.23 13.62 -3.56
N GLU A 62 -8.50 12.75 -2.60
CA GLU A 62 -7.59 12.40 -1.53
C GLU A 62 -6.81 11.12 -1.90
N PHE A 63 -5.48 11.20 -1.92
CA PHE A 63 -4.59 10.10 -2.33
C PHE A 63 -3.57 9.82 -1.24
N LEU A 64 -3.42 8.55 -0.89
CA LEU A 64 -2.37 8.02 -0.03
C LEU A 64 -1.28 7.40 -0.91
N GLN A 65 -0.04 7.87 -0.77
CA GLN A 65 1.13 7.35 -1.46
C GLN A 65 1.72 6.14 -0.74
N PHE A 66 2.54 5.33 -1.43
CA PHE A 66 3.17 4.13 -0.88
C PHE A 66 4.10 4.40 0.33
N ASP A 67 4.61 5.61 0.47
CA ASP A 67 5.43 6.06 1.60
C ASP A 67 4.59 6.55 2.80
N GLY A 68 3.25 6.50 2.69
CA GLY A 68 2.32 6.93 3.71
C GLY A 68 1.96 8.42 3.68
N GLN A 69 2.40 9.18 2.66
CA GLN A 69 2.05 10.59 2.53
C GLN A 69 0.67 10.80 1.89
N TRP A 70 -0.08 11.75 2.45
CA TRP A 70 -1.35 12.20 1.86
C TRP A 70 -1.13 13.35 0.89
N LYS A 71 -1.79 13.28 -0.26
CA LYS A 71 -1.87 14.33 -1.28
C LYS A 71 -3.32 14.61 -1.62
N ILE A 72 -3.62 15.89 -1.84
CA ILE A 72 -4.93 16.35 -2.29
C ILE A 72 -4.74 17.03 -3.63
N PHE A 73 -5.49 16.60 -4.64
CA PHE A 73 -5.55 17.23 -5.95
C PHE A 73 -6.92 17.88 -6.15
N ASP A 74 -7.11 18.66 -7.21
CA ASP A 74 -8.46 19.07 -7.59
C ASP A 74 -9.15 17.90 -8.29
N ALA A 75 -10.43 17.69 -7.95
CA ALA A 75 -11.24 16.71 -8.66
C ALA A 75 -11.39 17.17 -10.12
N SER A 76 -10.99 16.32 -11.06
CA SER A 76 -11.05 16.57 -12.49
C SER A 76 -11.45 15.29 -13.22
N ASP A 77 -11.97 15.44 -14.44
CA ASP A 77 -12.29 14.34 -15.34
C ASP A 77 -11.06 13.74 -16.04
N CYS A 78 -9.86 14.17 -15.66
CA CYS A 78 -8.61 13.54 -16.08
C CYS A 78 -8.34 12.25 -15.29
N SER A 79 -7.64 11.32 -15.95
CA SER A 79 -7.09 10.13 -15.30
C SER A 79 -5.82 10.47 -14.53
N ILE A 80 -5.70 9.93 -13.32
CA ILE A 80 -4.49 10.00 -12.50
C ILE A 80 -3.94 8.58 -12.36
N ASN A 81 -2.69 8.39 -12.78
CA ASN A 81 -1.98 7.13 -12.61
C ASN A 81 -1.57 6.97 -11.15
N LEU A 82 -2.02 5.89 -10.51
CA LEU A 82 -1.68 5.55 -9.14
C LEU A 82 -0.40 4.71 -9.08
N ALA A 83 -0.25 3.79 -10.02
CA ALA A 83 0.90 2.90 -10.11
C ALA A 83 1.13 2.46 -11.56
N GLU A 84 2.40 2.32 -11.93
CA GLU A 84 2.84 1.78 -13.20
C GLU A 84 3.90 0.72 -12.90
N LEU A 85 3.78 -0.45 -13.55
CA LEU A 85 4.80 -1.50 -13.49
C LEU A 85 5.60 -1.47 -14.77
N GLU A 86 6.87 -1.13 -14.64
CA GLU A 86 7.84 -1.13 -15.71
C GLU A 86 8.73 -2.38 -15.62
N VAL A 87 8.86 -3.09 -16.74
CA VAL A 87 9.78 -4.22 -16.89
C VAL A 87 10.91 -3.79 -17.83
N SER A 88 12.14 -4.02 -17.37
CA SER A 88 13.35 -3.86 -18.18
C SER A 88 14.10 -5.19 -18.24
N ASP A 89 14.61 -5.56 -19.41
CA ASP A 89 15.31 -6.83 -19.66
C ASP A 89 16.74 -6.87 -19.07
N GLY A 90 17.02 -6.09 -18.01
CA GLY A 90 18.31 -6.06 -17.33
C GLY A 90 19.51 -5.55 -18.15
N GLY A 91 19.32 -5.20 -19.43
CA GLY A 91 20.31 -4.55 -20.27
C GLY A 91 20.35 -3.04 -20.04
N VAL A 92 21.56 -2.47 -19.95
CA VAL A 92 21.81 -1.03 -19.69
C VAL A 92 21.22 -0.10 -20.78
N GLU A 93 20.74 -0.66 -21.90
CA GLU A 93 20.08 0.03 -23.02
C GLU A 93 18.84 -0.72 -23.53
N GLY A 94 18.22 -1.58 -22.70
CA GLY A 94 16.99 -2.27 -23.08
C GLY A 94 15.76 -1.34 -23.06
N PRO A 95 14.74 -1.59 -23.90
CA PRO A 95 13.48 -0.85 -23.80
C PRO A 95 12.82 -1.11 -22.45
N VAL A 96 12.35 -0.04 -21.80
CA VAL A 96 11.46 -0.13 -20.64
C VAL A 96 10.04 -0.33 -21.17
N VAL A 97 9.38 -1.40 -20.74
CA VAL A 97 8.00 -1.72 -21.13
C VAL A 97 7.10 -1.55 -19.92
N VAL A 98 6.09 -0.69 -20.02
CA VAL A 98 5.03 -0.59 -19.00
C VAL A 98 4.04 -1.71 -19.25
N VAL A 99 3.95 -2.65 -18.31
CA VAL A 99 3.12 -3.86 -18.44
C VAL A 99 1.83 -3.81 -17.64
N VAL A 100 1.77 -2.92 -16.63
CA VAL A 100 0.55 -2.67 -15.83
C VAL A 100 0.43 -1.18 -15.55
N VAL A 101 -0.76 -0.61 -15.79
CA VAL A 101 -1.11 0.75 -15.36
C VAL A 101 -2.38 0.69 -14.53
N VAL A 102 -2.32 1.20 -13.30
CA VAL A 102 -3.49 1.40 -12.45
C VAL A 102 -3.78 2.89 -12.39
N SER A 103 -4.96 3.29 -12.86
CA SER A 103 -5.37 4.69 -12.87
C SER A 103 -6.77 4.88 -12.31
N VAL A 104 -7.07 6.10 -11.89
CA VAL A 104 -8.40 6.50 -11.44
C VAL A 104 -8.84 7.76 -12.12
N ARG A 105 -10.14 7.87 -12.39
CA ARG A 105 -10.76 9.04 -13.00
C ARG A 105 -12.03 9.40 -12.25
N ALA A 106 -12.15 10.64 -11.82
CA ALA A 106 -13.40 11.13 -11.24
C ALA A 106 -14.42 11.36 -12.37
N VAL A 107 -15.66 10.94 -12.14
CA VAL A 107 -16.75 11.03 -13.11
C VAL A 107 -17.78 12.02 -12.61
N ARG A 108 -18.15 12.94 -13.51
CA ARG A 108 -19.23 13.90 -13.27
C ARG A 108 -20.57 13.17 -13.36
N CYS A 109 -21.49 13.55 -12.48
CA CYS A 109 -22.81 12.93 -12.41
C CYS A 109 -23.89 13.97 -12.08
N GLY A 110 -25.13 13.68 -12.46
CA GLY A 110 -26.27 14.57 -12.24
C GLY A 110 -26.37 15.70 -13.27
N SER A 111 -27.38 16.58 -13.10
CA SER A 111 -27.70 17.65 -14.06
C SER A 111 -26.80 18.88 -13.96
N LEU A 112 -25.92 18.92 -12.94
CA LEU A 112 -24.95 19.99 -12.73
C LEU A 112 -23.57 19.45 -13.11
N GLU A 113 -23.12 19.78 -14.31
CA GLU A 113 -21.81 19.43 -14.92
C GLU A 113 -20.58 19.73 -14.04
N ALA A 114 -20.73 20.31 -12.85
CA ALA A 114 -19.65 20.67 -11.93
C ALA A 114 -19.44 19.68 -10.76
N THR A 115 -20.28 18.65 -10.59
CA THR A 115 -20.18 17.75 -9.43
C THR A 115 -19.61 16.38 -9.81
N PHE A 116 -18.54 15.98 -9.12
CA PHE A 116 -17.99 14.63 -9.17
C PHE A 116 -18.59 13.80 -8.03
N CYS A 117 -19.30 12.73 -8.34
CA CYS A 117 -19.83 11.81 -7.32
C CYS A 117 -19.49 10.36 -7.55
N SER A 118 -18.87 10.04 -8.69
CA SER A 118 -18.50 8.69 -9.08
C SER A 118 -17.02 8.66 -9.46
N LYS A 119 -16.43 7.47 -9.43
CA LYS A 119 -15.04 7.22 -9.72
C LYS A 119 -14.90 5.91 -10.46
N VAL A 120 -14.14 5.95 -11.55
CA VAL A 120 -13.76 4.78 -12.31
C VAL A 120 -12.32 4.42 -11.99
N VAL A 121 -12.09 3.15 -11.68
CA VAL A 121 -10.76 2.55 -11.55
C VAL A 121 -10.47 1.78 -12.82
N SER A 122 -9.35 2.06 -13.47
CA SER A 122 -8.91 1.33 -14.66
C SER A 122 -7.60 0.59 -14.37
N ILE A 123 -7.54 -0.68 -14.75
CA ILE A 123 -6.34 -1.52 -14.71
C ILE A 123 -6.06 -1.96 -16.14
N GLU A 124 -4.99 -1.42 -16.71
CA GLU A 124 -4.52 -1.76 -18.04
C GLU A 124 -3.39 -2.79 -17.91
N LEU A 125 -3.52 -3.92 -18.61
CA LEU A 125 -2.55 -5.00 -18.72
C LEU A 125 -2.15 -5.15 -20.19
N GLU A 126 -1.05 -5.84 -20.48
CA GLU A 126 -0.72 -6.19 -21.88
C GLU A 126 -1.83 -7.00 -22.58
N SER A 127 -2.56 -7.81 -21.81
CA SER A 127 -3.59 -8.72 -22.31
C SER A 127 -4.99 -8.12 -22.41
N GLY A 128 -5.18 -6.84 -22.04
CA GLY A 128 -6.49 -6.19 -22.03
C GLY A 128 -6.65 -5.26 -20.83
N SER A 129 -7.87 -4.76 -20.62
CA SER A 129 -8.17 -3.81 -19.55
C SER A 129 -9.44 -4.12 -18.77
N LEU A 130 -9.40 -3.72 -17.51
CA LEU A 130 -10.47 -3.88 -16.54
C LEU A 130 -10.87 -2.49 -16.05
N GLN A 131 -12.18 -2.21 -16.05
CA GLN A 131 -12.74 -1.00 -15.47
C GLN A 131 -13.76 -1.35 -14.38
N LEU A 132 -13.66 -0.65 -13.26
CA LEU A 132 -14.61 -0.73 -12.16
C LEU A 132 -15.26 0.64 -11.98
N ASP A 133 -16.58 0.70 -12.13
CA ASP A 133 -17.37 1.92 -11.99
C ASP A 133 -18.27 1.82 -10.76
N ASP A 134 -18.08 2.74 -9.81
CA ASP A 134 -18.85 2.78 -8.56
C ASP A 134 -20.29 3.29 -8.74
N SER A 135 -20.63 3.93 -9.87
CA SER A 135 -21.97 4.45 -10.14
C SER A 135 -22.98 3.35 -10.49
N GLU A 136 -22.50 2.33 -11.21
CA GLU A 136 -23.29 1.19 -11.68
C GLU A 136 -23.07 -0.05 -10.79
N GLY A 137 -22.03 -0.07 -9.96
CA GLY A 137 -21.63 -1.26 -9.20
C GLY A 137 -21.24 -2.44 -10.11
N HIS A 138 -20.93 -2.13 -11.37
CA HIS A 138 -20.64 -3.08 -12.42
C HIS A 138 -19.14 -3.07 -12.75
N VAL A 139 -18.62 -4.26 -13.01
CA VAL A 139 -17.27 -4.46 -13.54
C VAL A 139 -17.37 -4.63 -15.04
N THR A 140 -16.66 -3.83 -15.81
CA THR A 140 -16.56 -3.96 -17.26
C THR A 140 -15.17 -4.46 -17.64
N LEU A 141 -15.14 -5.55 -18.38
CA LEU A 141 -13.92 -6.14 -18.94
C LEU A 141 -13.84 -5.77 -20.41
N HIS A 142 -12.69 -5.24 -20.82
CA HIS A 142 -12.39 -4.92 -22.21
C HIS A 142 -11.20 -5.77 -22.65
N ASP A 143 -11.44 -6.68 -23.60
CA ASP A 143 -10.41 -7.55 -24.19
C ASP A 143 -9.67 -8.47 -23.20
N VAL A 144 -10.17 -8.65 -21.97
CA VAL A 144 -9.66 -9.64 -21.00
C VAL A 144 -10.51 -10.90 -21.06
N ASP A 145 -9.87 -12.07 -21.21
CA ASP A 145 -10.56 -13.35 -21.10
C ASP A 145 -11.00 -13.59 -19.64
N GLU A 146 -12.31 -13.62 -19.38
CA GLU A 146 -12.86 -13.82 -18.03
C GLU A 146 -12.37 -15.11 -17.35
N SER A 147 -11.97 -16.13 -18.12
CA SER A 147 -11.44 -17.39 -17.57
C SER A 147 -10.01 -17.27 -17.03
N SER A 148 -9.34 -16.13 -17.23
CA SER A 148 -8.02 -15.85 -16.69
C SER A 148 -8.03 -15.35 -15.24
N PHE A 149 -9.20 -14.97 -14.71
CA PHE A 149 -9.34 -14.61 -13.29
C PHE A 149 -9.48 -15.88 -12.43
N PRO A 150 -8.69 -16.03 -11.36
CA PRO A 150 -8.91 -17.13 -10.43
C PRO A 150 -10.27 -16.98 -9.73
N GLU A 151 -11.16 -17.95 -9.91
CA GLU A 151 -12.34 -18.11 -9.06
C GLU A 151 -11.87 -18.42 -7.63
N TYR A 152 -12.07 -17.49 -6.71
CA TYR A 152 -11.89 -17.74 -5.28
C TYR A 152 -13.16 -18.40 -4.74
N HIS A 153 -13.09 -19.71 -4.52
CA HIS A 153 -14.09 -20.50 -3.78
C HIS A 153 -13.77 -20.56 -2.28
#